data_AF-A0A3A0DXF9-F1
#
_entry.id   AF-A0A3A0DXF9-F1
#
_cell.length_a   1.000
_cell.length_b   1.000
_cell.length_c   1.000
_cell.angle_alpha   90.00
_cell.angle_beta   90.00
_cell.angle_gamma   90.00
#
_symmetry.space_group_name_H-M   'P 1'
#
loop_
_entity.id
_entity.type
_entity.pdbx_description
1 polymer ?
#
loop_
_entity_poly.entity_id
_entity_poly.type
_entity_poly.pdbx_seq_one_letter_code
_entity_poly.pdbx_strand_id
1 'polypeptide(L)' 'RMLKRYASIPMSVADACLVRMAEQLAGSMVLTLDADFHIYRKNGRAVIPTLTPK' A
#
# COMPACT_ATOMS: atom_id res chain seq x y z
N ARG A 1 -8.95 9.02 -6.17
CA ARG A 1 -8.45 8.14 -7.26
C ARG A 1 -8.05 6.75 -6.76
N MET A 2 -7.44 6.65 -5.57
CA MET A 2 -7.01 5.39 -4.95
C MET A 2 -8.16 4.39 -4.69
N LEU A 3 -9.21 4.79 -3.96
CA LEU A 3 -10.34 3.91 -3.65
C LEU A 3 -11.04 3.36 -4.90
N LYS A 4 -11.16 4.16 -5.98
CA LYS A 4 -11.71 3.71 -7.26
C LYS A 4 -10.84 2.67 -7.95
N ARG A 5 -9.51 2.75 -7.81
CA ARG A 5 -8.55 1.84 -8.45
C ARG A 5 -8.60 0.44 -7.85
N TYR A 6 -8.79 0.37 -6.54
CA TYR A 6 -8.88 -0.90 -5.82
C TYR A 6 -10.33 -1.27 -5.55
N ALA A 7 -11.32 -0.69 -6.24
CA ALA A 7 -12.74 -0.96 -5.96
C ALA A 7 -13.14 -2.43 -6.16
N SER A 8 -12.39 -3.18 -6.97
CA SER A 8 -12.58 -4.62 -7.20
C SER A 8 -11.82 -5.51 -6.21
N ILE A 9 -11.08 -4.92 -5.26
CA ILE A 9 -10.33 -5.61 -4.21
C ILE A 9 -10.80 -5.03 -2.88
N PRO A 10 -11.16 -5.83 -1.86
CA PRO A 10 -11.55 -5.29 -0.56
C PRO A 10 -10.34 -4.61 0.11
N MET A 11 -10.20 -3.31 -0.13
CA MET A 11 -9.20 -2.46 0.52
C MET A 11 -9.76 -1.93 1.83
N SER A 12 -9.08 -2.19 2.94
CA SER A 12 -9.44 -1.60 4.22
C SER A 12 -9.06 -0.12 4.29
N VAL A 13 -9.67 0.62 5.23
CA VAL A 13 -9.25 2.01 5.53
C VAL A 13 -7.80 2.04 6.03
N ALA A 14 -7.37 1.01 6.77
CA ALA A 14 -5.99 0.91 7.24
C ALA A 14 -4.99 0.81 6.07
N ASP A 15 -5.30 -0.01 5.06
CA ASP A 15 -4.46 -0.12 3.86
C ASP A 15 -4.41 1.19 3.08
N ALA A 16 -5.55 1.86 2.94
CA ALA A 16 -5.62 3.16 2.29
C ALA A 16 -4.74 4.21 3.00
N CYS A 17 -4.73 4.21 4.33
CA CYS A 17 -3.86 5.06 5.13
C CYS A 17 -2.38 4.74 4.91
N LEU A 18 -1.99 3.46 4.92
CA LEU A 18 -0.60 3.04 4.69
C LEU A 18 -0.09 3.44 3.30
N VAL A 19 -0.90 3.26 2.26
CA VAL A 19 -0.54 3.71 0.91
C VAL A 19 -0.40 5.22 0.86
N ARG A 20 -1.32 5.96 1.51
CA ARG A 20 -1.25 7.42 1.53
C ARG A 20 0.01 7.93 2.24
N MET A 21 0.37 7.32 3.37
CA MET A 21 1.61 7.65 4.07
C MET A 21 2.84 7.34 3.22
N ALA A 22 2.87 6.22 2.50
CA ALA A 22 3.96 5.86 1.59
C ALA A 22 4.09 6.77 0.36
N GLU A 23 3.00 7.44 -0.05
CA GLU A 23 3.03 8.50 -1.07
C GLU A 23 3.64 9.80 -0.53
N GLN A 24 3.36 10.14 0.73
CA GLN A 24 3.83 11.39 1.35
C GLN A 24 5.27 11.30 1.84
N LEU A 25 5.71 10.12 2.28
CA LEU A 25 7.04 9.87 2.82
C LEU A 25 7.91 9.16 1.77
N ALA A 26 8.70 9.94 1.03
CA ALA A 26 9.63 9.38 0.06
C ALA A 26 10.64 8.44 0.75
N GLY A 27 10.96 7.31 0.12
CA GLY A 27 11.90 6.32 0.66
C GLY A 27 11.38 5.46 1.81
N SER A 28 10.13 5.63 2.27
CA SER A 28 9.57 4.82 3.35
C SER A 28 9.30 3.35 2.93
N MET A 29 9.34 2.46 3.91
CA MET A 29 8.90 1.06 3.79
C MET A 29 7.69 0.80 4.68
N VAL A 30 6.83 -0.14 4.29
CA VAL A 30 5.70 -0.59 5.11
C VAL A 30 6.05 -1.90 5.79
N LEU A 31 6.09 -1.91 7.12
CA LEU A 31 6.13 -3.14 7.91
C LEU A 31 4.72 -3.70 7.99
N THR A 32 4.52 -4.92 7.50
CA THR A 32 3.20 -5.58 7.51
C THR A 32 3.35 -7.09 7.57
N LEU A 33 2.38 -7.75 8.20
CA LEU A 33 2.22 -9.20 8.19
C LEU A 33 1.28 -9.68 7.09
N ASP A 34 0.58 -8.75 6.43
CA ASP A 34 -0.29 -9.06 5.30
C ASP A 34 0.57 -9.28 4.05
N ALA A 35 0.68 -10.54 3.64
CA ALA A 35 1.44 -10.92 2.45
C ALA A 35 0.89 -10.28 1.18
N ASP A 36 -0.41 -9.99 1.11
CA ASP A 36 -1.07 -9.42 -0.07
C ASP A 36 -0.86 -7.90 -0.20
N PHE A 37 -0.29 -7.23 0.80
CA PHE A 37 -0.03 -5.79 0.75
C PHE A 37 0.86 -5.37 -0.45
N HIS A 38 1.64 -6.32 -0.99
CA HIS A 38 2.47 -6.12 -2.19
C HIS A 38 1.68 -5.75 -3.45
N ILE A 39 0.35 -5.94 -3.50
CA ILE A 39 -0.50 -5.53 -4.63
C ILE A 39 -0.64 -4.01 -4.72
N TYR A 40 -0.47 -3.30 -3.60
CA TYR A 40 -0.65 -1.88 -3.54
C TYR A 40 0.54 -1.12 -4.15
N ARG A 41 0.22 0.05 -4.70
CA ARG A 41 1.15 0.91 -5.44
C ARG A 41 1.00 2.36 -5.00
N LYS A 42 2.12 3.01 -4.68
CA LYS A 42 2.17 4.46 -4.41
C LYS A 42 2.24 5.25 -5.71
N ASN A 43 1.64 6.43 -5.72
CA ASN A 43 1.55 7.31 -6.90
C ASN A 43 0.95 6.58 -8.12
N GLY A 44 0.17 5.54 -7.86
CA GLY A 44 -0.48 4.69 -8.84
C GLY A 44 0.45 3.82 -9.71
N ARG A 45 1.75 3.73 -9.48
CA ARG A 45 2.63 2.91 -10.34
C ARG A 45 3.77 2.25 -9.60
N ALA A 46 4.33 2.95 -8.61
CA ALA A 46 5.51 2.49 -7.90
C ALA A 46 5.12 1.44 -6.85
N VAL A 47 5.91 0.37 -6.80
CA VAL A 47 5.85 -0.63 -5.73
C VAL A 47 6.07 0.07 -4.40
N ILE A 48 5.27 -0.29 -3.40
CA ILE A 48 5.54 0.11 -2.00
C ILE A 48 6.46 -0.97 -1.44
N PRO A 49 7.70 -0.63 -1.06
CA PRO A 49 8.60 -1.62 -0.46
C PRO A 49 8.05 -2.04 0.89
N THR A 50 8.02 -3.35 1.14
CA THR A 50 7.52 -3.93 2.39
C THR A 50 8.63 -4.62 3.17
N LEU A 51 8.50 -4.59 4.50
CA LEU A 51 9.18 -5.48 5.42
C LEU A 51 8.12 -6.46 5.92
N THR A 52 8.29 -7.74 5.61
CA THR A 52 7.36 -8.80 6.01
C THR A 52 8.19 -9.99 6.49
N PRO A 53 7.89 -10.56 7.66
CA PRO A 53 8.54 -11.79 8.11
C PRO A 53 8.29 -12.91 7.09
N LYS A 54 9.30 -13.76 6.87
CA LYS A 54 9.14 -14.99 6.09
C LYS A 54 8.59 -16.11 6.95
#